data_AF-A0A7C3N9M9-F1
#
_entry.id   AF-A0A7C3N9M9-F1
#
_cell.length_a   1.000
_cell.length_b   1.000
_cell.length_c   1.000
_cell.angle_alpha   90.00
_cell.angle_beta   90.00
_cell.angle_gamma   90.00
#
_symmetry.space_group_name_H-M   'P 1'
#
loop_
_entity.id
_entity.type
_entity.pdbx_description
1 polymer ?
#
loop_
_entity_poly.entity_id
_entity_poly.type
_entity_poly.pdbx_seq_one_letter_code
_entity_poly.pdbx_strand_id
1 'polypeptide(L)'
;MTVDVSQISSRLDLLHLITREFNAGLDINQVLHSVLSATVAAVGASDATLFLFNDQGKLETSLRISNFEIKKQNQGPEAPDKDLISWLREHKQGLVIADTSLDERWAMMASEPELFSGGSLVYVPIQLLDQASGSLLITAPQPHHFNEDDLNLLNIIAEQAAIAITNARLFEAERKRRRLADTLTSITHTINSTLDLGEVLILILEQLRLVVDYDSSSILLYENDGDMLAVRAARGFSDMQDAMNVRIS
;
A
#
# COMPACT_ATOMS: atom_id res chain seq x y z
N MET A 1 -3.79 35.68 30.08
CA MET A 1 -3.57 34.53 29.17
C MET A 1 -4.55 34.64 28.03
N THR A 2 -4.18 35.38 26.99
CA THR A 2 -4.94 35.47 25.74
C THR A 2 -4.46 34.33 24.86
N VAL A 3 -5.30 33.31 24.68
CA VAL A 3 -5.06 32.27 23.68
C VAL A 3 -5.10 32.97 22.31
N ASP A 4 -4.03 32.84 21.55
CA ASP A 4 -3.85 33.52 20.27
C ASP A 4 -4.83 32.94 19.23
N VAL A 5 -5.83 33.74 18.86
CA VAL A 5 -6.87 33.39 17.87
C VAL A 5 -6.25 33.02 16.51
N SER A 6 -5.05 33.52 16.21
CA SER A 6 -4.30 33.20 14.99
C SER A 6 -3.83 31.72 14.95
N GLN A 7 -3.36 31.18 16.07
CA GLN A 7 -2.91 29.78 16.16
C GLN A 7 -4.08 28.79 16.07
N ILE A 8 -5.23 29.14 16.66
CA ILE A 8 -6.44 28.32 16.59
C ILE A 8 -7.00 28.30 15.15
N SER A 9 -7.03 29.46 14.47
CA SER A 9 -7.51 29.52 13.09
C SER A 9 -6.62 28.71 12.16
N SER A 10 -5.29 28.83 12.28
CA SER A 10 -4.35 28.05 11.45
C SER A 10 -4.46 26.54 11.68
N ARG A 11 -4.71 26.10 12.92
CA ARG A 11 -4.99 24.70 13.25
C ARG A 11 -6.31 24.21 12.68
N LEU A 12 -7.36 25.02 12.76
CA LEU A 12 -8.67 24.72 12.18
C LEU A 12 -8.60 24.66 10.65
N ASP A 13 -7.87 25.56 10.02
CA ASP A 13 -7.68 25.58 8.56
C ASP A 13 -6.87 24.38 8.09
N LEU A 14 -5.82 23.97 8.83
CA LEU A 14 -5.10 22.71 8.59
C LEU A 14 -6.01 21.51 8.72
N LEU A 15 -6.78 21.43 9.82
CA LEU A 15 -7.75 20.35 10.03
C LEU A 15 -8.82 20.34 8.93
N HIS A 16 -9.31 21.49 8.49
CA HIS A 16 -10.31 21.59 7.43
C HIS A 16 -9.72 21.22 6.05
N LEU A 17 -8.48 21.59 5.74
CA LEU A 17 -7.79 21.21 4.51
C LEU A 17 -7.57 19.68 4.47
N ILE A 18 -7.03 19.14 5.55
CA ILE A 18 -6.84 17.70 5.82
C ILE A 18 -8.18 16.97 5.67
N THR A 19 -9.23 17.38 6.38
CA THR A 19 -10.52 16.69 6.38
C THR A 19 -11.24 16.75 5.03
N ARG A 20 -11.07 17.84 4.25
CA ARG A 20 -11.71 18.02 2.94
C ARG A 20 -10.97 17.28 1.83
N GLU A 21 -9.64 17.22 1.87
CA GLU A 21 -8.87 16.39 0.94
C GLU A 21 -9.04 14.90 1.28
N PHE A 22 -9.02 14.51 2.55
CA PHE A 22 -9.04 13.10 2.96
C PHE A 22 -10.40 12.39 2.85
N ASN A 23 -11.51 13.13 2.71
CA ASN A 23 -12.85 12.52 2.54
C ASN A 23 -13.29 12.35 1.08
N ALA A 24 -12.52 12.81 0.10
CA ALA A 24 -12.73 12.34 -1.27
C ALA A 24 -12.29 10.86 -1.31
N GLY A 25 -12.98 10.00 -2.04
CA GLY A 25 -12.63 8.58 -2.22
C GLY A 25 -11.32 8.41 -3.01
N LEU A 26 -10.23 8.90 -2.45
CA LEU A 26 -8.94 9.11 -3.08
C LEU A 26 -8.12 7.82 -3.07
N ASP A 27 -7.36 7.67 -4.14
CA ASP A 27 -6.26 6.72 -4.28
C ASP A 27 -5.23 6.97 -3.17
N ILE A 28 -4.67 5.89 -2.61
CA ILE A 28 -3.70 5.95 -1.51
C ILE A 28 -2.55 6.91 -1.82
N ASN A 29 -2.08 6.97 -3.07
CA ASN A 29 -0.95 7.83 -3.45
C ASN A 29 -1.29 9.31 -3.31
N GLN A 30 -2.53 9.69 -3.59
CA GLN A 30 -2.96 11.07 -3.49
C GLN A 30 -3.07 11.51 -2.03
N VAL A 31 -3.54 10.63 -1.15
CA VAL A 31 -3.57 10.86 0.29
C VAL A 31 -2.16 11.06 0.84
N LEU A 32 -1.20 10.20 0.46
CA LEU A 32 0.19 10.31 0.90
C LEU A 32 0.84 11.63 0.43
N HIS A 33 0.57 12.03 -0.82
CA HIS A 33 1.03 13.30 -1.34
C HIS A 33 0.47 14.47 -0.53
N SER A 34 -0.84 14.50 -0.30
CA SER A 34 -1.51 15.55 0.49
C SER A 34 -0.96 15.65 1.91
N VAL A 35 -0.77 14.53 2.61
CA VAL A 35 -0.15 14.51 3.95
C VAL A 35 1.23 15.16 3.91
N LEU A 36 2.06 14.77 2.94
CA LEU A 36 3.44 15.24 2.87
C LEU A 36 3.54 16.72 2.48
N SER A 37 2.71 17.17 1.55
CA SER A 37 2.59 18.59 1.19
C SER A 37 2.09 19.44 2.35
N ALA A 38 1.06 18.97 3.08
CA ALA A 38 0.55 19.66 4.27
C ALA A 38 1.61 19.74 5.37
N THR A 39 2.43 18.70 5.52
CA THR A 39 3.55 18.67 6.47
C THR A 39 4.58 19.76 6.18
N VAL A 40 5.05 19.82 4.92
CA VAL A 40 6.02 20.83 4.46
C VAL A 40 5.46 22.24 4.66
N ALA A 41 4.18 22.46 4.31
CA ALA A 41 3.54 23.76 4.46
C ALA A 41 3.32 24.18 5.92
N ALA A 42 2.97 23.25 6.80
CA ALA A 42 2.66 23.53 8.20
C ALA A 42 3.90 23.81 9.04
N VAL A 43 4.98 23.05 8.82
CA VAL A 43 6.21 23.13 9.62
C VAL A 43 7.27 24.04 8.97
N GLY A 44 7.12 24.38 7.70
CA GLY A 44 8.10 25.20 6.98
C GLY A 44 9.42 24.49 6.67
N ALA A 45 9.43 23.15 6.70
CA ALA A 45 10.61 22.33 6.40
C ALA A 45 10.88 22.25 4.88
N SER A 46 12.15 22.25 4.46
CA SER A 46 12.53 22.08 3.04
C SER A 46 12.38 20.64 2.55
N ASP A 47 12.42 19.69 3.48
CA ASP A 47 12.44 18.27 3.22
C ASP A 47 11.52 17.52 4.18
N ALA A 48 10.66 16.68 3.62
CA ALA A 48 9.82 15.77 4.39
C ALA A 48 9.79 14.40 3.72
N THR A 49 9.80 13.34 4.52
CA THR A 49 9.69 11.96 4.05
C THR A 49 8.63 11.22 4.85
N LEU A 50 7.76 10.50 4.14
CA LEU A 50 6.80 9.58 4.70
C LEU A 50 7.21 8.16 4.33
N PHE A 51 7.23 7.27 5.31
CA PHE A 51 7.47 5.85 5.14
C PHE A 51 6.22 5.07 5.54
N LEU A 52 5.87 4.06 4.74
CA LEU A 52 4.86 3.05 5.06
C LEU A 52 5.51 1.68 5.05
N PHE A 53 5.26 0.94 6.13
CA PHE A 53 5.69 -0.44 6.29
C PHE A 53 4.46 -1.36 6.19
N ASN A 54 4.67 -2.58 5.74
CA ASN A 54 3.64 -3.62 5.82
C ASN A 54 3.56 -4.21 7.25
N ASP A 55 2.64 -5.16 7.44
CA ASP A 55 2.45 -5.93 8.68
C ASP A 55 3.69 -6.73 9.11
N GLN A 56 4.55 -7.09 8.15
CA GLN A 56 5.83 -7.76 8.38
C GLN A 56 6.98 -6.78 8.72
N GLY A 57 6.72 -5.47 8.78
CA GLY A 57 7.73 -4.45 9.06
C GLY A 57 8.64 -4.09 7.88
N LYS A 58 8.38 -4.63 6.69
CA LYS A 58 9.13 -4.31 5.45
C LYS A 58 8.61 -3.01 4.85
N LEU A 59 9.52 -2.19 4.30
CA LEU A 59 9.14 -0.95 3.62
C LEU A 59 8.30 -1.25 2.38
N GLU A 60 7.05 -0.80 2.41
CA GLU A 60 6.11 -0.92 1.30
C GLU A 60 6.24 0.28 0.36
N THR A 61 6.28 1.49 0.92
CA THR A 61 6.33 2.75 0.18
C THR A 61 7.10 3.81 0.95
N SER A 62 7.93 4.57 0.25
CA SER A 62 8.42 5.85 0.75
C SER A 62 8.11 6.97 -0.25
N LEU A 63 7.75 8.13 0.31
CA LEU A 63 7.49 9.34 -0.44
C LEU A 63 8.32 10.45 0.19
N ARG A 64 9.15 11.13 -0.61
CA ARG A 64 9.97 12.25 -0.15
C ARG A 64 9.65 13.49 -0.98
N ILE A 65 9.47 14.61 -0.30
CA ILE A 65 9.50 15.95 -0.88
C ILE A 65 10.85 16.57 -0.51
N SER A 66 11.58 17.06 -1.50
CA SER A 66 12.85 17.77 -1.34
C SER A 66 12.95 18.83 -2.42
N ASN A 67 13.21 20.09 -2.06
CA ASN A 67 13.31 21.20 -3.03
C ASN A 67 12.12 21.27 -4.00
N PHE A 68 10.89 21.06 -3.51
CA PHE A 68 9.65 21.00 -4.30
C PHE A 68 9.55 19.84 -5.31
N GLU A 69 10.52 18.92 -5.34
CA GLU A 69 10.43 17.68 -6.11
C GLU A 69 9.96 16.54 -5.23
N ILE A 70 9.06 15.73 -5.79
CA ILE A 70 8.52 14.55 -5.12
C ILE A 70 9.14 13.30 -5.73
N LYS A 71 9.83 12.52 -4.89
CA LYS A 71 10.38 11.23 -5.26
C LYS A 71 9.64 10.14 -4.52
N LYS A 72 9.03 9.23 -5.27
CA LYS A 72 8.40 8.02 -4.75
C LYS A 72 9.32 6.84 -4.98
N GLN A 73 9.51 6.02 -3.95
CA GLN A 73 10.14 4.72 -4.06
C GLN A 73 9.18 3.65 -3.56
N ASN A 74 8.92 2.66 -4.42
CA ASN A 74 8.19 1.46 -4.04
C ASN A 74 9.22 0.40 -3.69
N GLN A 75 9.10 -0.21 -2.51
CA GLN A 75 10.05 -1.20 -1.99
C GLN A 75 11.48 -0.65 -1.87
N GLY A 76 11.95 -0.48 -0.63
CA GLY A 76 13.34 -0.10 -0.35
C GLY A 76 14.18 -1.29 0.10
N PRO A 77 15.50 -1.11 0.23
CA PRO A 77 16.34 -2.07 0.93
C PRO A 77 15.79 -2.30 2.35
N GLU A 78 16.00 -3.50 2.88
CA GLU A 78 15.65 -3.80 4.27
C GLU A 78 16.39 -2.82 5.18
N ALA A 79 15.64 -2.14 6.05
CA ALA A 79 16.22 -1.25 7.04
C ALA A 79 17.13 -2.09 7.97
N PRO A 80 18.39 -1.73 8.18
CA PRO A 80 19.25 -2.44 9.11
C PRO A 80 18.61 -2.49 10.50
N ASP A 81 18.70 -3.63 11.20
CA ASP A 81 18.08 -3.86 12.52
C ASP A 81 18.42 -2.82 13.62
N LYS A 82 19.41 -1.96 13.39
CA LYS A 82 19.90 -0.95 14.34
C LYS A 82 19.87 0.48 13.82
N ASP A 83 19.25 0.73 12.67
CA ASP A 83 19.10 2.09 12.16
C ASP A 83 18.05 2.89 12.94
N LEU A 84 18.01 4.20 12.70
CA LEU A 84 17.07 5.10 13.36
C LEU A 84 15.61 4.66 13.15
N ILE A 85 15.24 4.21 11.96
CA ILE A 85 13.89 3.77 11.62
C ILE A 85 13.48 2.54 12.43
N SER A 86 14.38 1.57 12.59
CA SER A 86 14.14 0.37 13.38
C SER A 86 13.94 0.70 14.87
N TRP A 87 14.80 1.55 15.44
CA TRP A 87 14.64 2.02 16.82
C TRP A 87 13.31 2.74 17.03
N LEU A 88 12.95 3.63 16.10
CA LEU A 88 11.73 4.43 16.21
C LEU A 88 10.47 3.59 16.09
N ARG A 89 10.49 2.55 15.25
CA ARG A 89 9.40 1.58 15.13
C ARG A 89 9.17 0.79 16.42
N GLU A 90 10.24 0.46 17.15
CA GLU A 90 10.14 -0.21 18.46
C GLU A 90 9.56 0.71 19.54
N HIS A 91 10.02 1.97 19.59
CA HIS A 91 9.67 2.89 20.67
C HIS A 91 8.34 3.61 20.47
N LYS A 92 7.87 3.75 19.21
CA LYS A 92 6.58 4.35 18.83
C LYS A 92 6.34 5.73 19.45
N GLN A 93 7.40 6.51 19.59
CA GLN A 93 7.36 7.87 20.12
C GLN A 93 8.01 8.83 19.14
N GLY A 94 7.47 10.04 19.07
CA GLY A 94 8.08 11.12 18.32
C GLY A 94 9.39 11.57 18.98
N LEU A 95 10.33 12.04 18.17
CA LEU A 95 11.68 12.41 18.59
C LEU A 95 12.14 13.64 17.82
N VAL A 96 12.73 14.59 18.54
CA VAL A 96 13.52 15.68 17.97
C VAL A 96 14.99 15.33 18.11
N ILE A 97 15.73 15.33 17.00
CA ILE A 97 17.19 15.27 17.02
C ILE A 97 17.69 16.65 16.65
N ALA A 98 18.26 17.33 17.64
CA ALA A 98 18.71 18.70 17.50
C ALA A 98 19.99 18.81 16.65
N ASP A 99 20.84 17.79 16.64
CA ASP A 99 22.02 17.73 15.78
C ASP A 99 22.23 16.29 15.28
N THR A 100 22.02 16.09 13.98
CA THR A 100 22.12 14.78 13.34
C THR A 100 23.55 14.24 13.30
N SER A 101 24.58 15.10 13.44
CA SER A 101 25.97 14.66 13.49
C SER A 101 26.33 13.96 14.81
N LEU A 102 25.51 14.15 15.85
CA LEU A 102 25.71 13.57 17.17
C LEU A 102 24.90 12.28 17.38
N ASP A 103 24.04 11.89 16.44
CA ASP A 103 23.20 10.69 16.53
C ASP A 103 23.77 9.55 15.67
N GLU A 104 24.33 8.54 16.33
CA GLU A 104 24.92 7.36 15.67
C GLU A 104 23.89 6.60 14.81
N ARG A 105 22.59 6.62 15.19
CA ARG A 105 21.52 5.92 14.46
C ARG A 105 21.21 6.60 13.14
N TRP A 106 21.37 7.93 13.08
CA TRP A 106 21.24 8.70 11.84
C TRP A 106 22.37 8.37 10.85
N ALA A 107 23.61 8.27 11.35
CA ALA A 107 24.77 7.92 10.55
C ALA A 107 24.65 6.53 9.91
N MET A 108 23.98 5.58 10.57
CA MET A 108 23.72 4.24 10.02
C MET A 108 22.65 4.21 8.90
N MET A 109 21.79 5.23 8.84
CA MET A 109 20.70 5.32 7.86
C MET A 109 21.13 6.08 6.59
N ALA A 110 22.01 7.08 6.73
CA ALA A 110 22.44 7.91 5.61
C ALA A 110 23.42 7.14 4.71
N SER A 111 22.97 6.80 3.49
CA SER A 111 23.84 6.20 2.46
C SER A 111 24.96 7.16 2.00
N GLU A 112 24.78 8.47 2.22
CA GLU A 112 25.77 9.51 1.96
C GLU A 112 25.86 10.45 3.19
N PRO A 113 26.75 10.16 4.16
CA PRO A 113 26.88 10.92 5.41
C PRO A 113 27.17 12.41 5.22
N GLU A 114 27.82 12.77 4.12
CA GLU A 114 28.32 14.13 3.83
C GLU A 114 27.22 15.11 3.39
N LEU A 115 26.09 14.63 2.87
CA LEU A 115 24.94 15.49 2.50
C LEU A 115 24.03 15.83 3.69
N PHE A 116 24.20 15.15 4.82
CA PHE A 116 23.29 15.20 5.96
C PHE A 116 24.00 15.43 7.31
N SER A 117 25.28 15.82 7.27
CA SER A 117 26.06 16.12 8.48
C SER A 117 25.74 17.52 9.01
N GLY A 118 25.26 17.59 10.26
CA GLY A 118 25.09 18.86 11.00
C GLY A 118 23.70 19.50 10.86
N GLY A 119 22.67 18.72 10.51
CA GLY A 119 21.29 19.19 10.43
C GLY A 119 20.50 18.90 11.72
N SER A 120 19.19 19.12 11.67
CA SER A 120 18.25 18.65 12.68
C SER A 120 17.07 17.95 12.02
N LEU A 121 16.35 17.14 12.79
CA LEU A 121 15.18 16.43 12.29
C LEU A 121 14.12 16.27 13.38
N VAL A 122 12.87 16.11 12.92
CA VAL A 122 11.76 15.65 13.76
C VAL A 122 11.18 14.43 13.10
N TYR A 123 10.96 13.42 13.91
CA TYR A 123 10.28 12.20 13.53
C TYR A 123 9.02 12.03 14.37
N VAL A 124 7.97 11.51 13.75
CA VAL A 124 6.79 11.00 14.46
C VAL A 124 6.29 9.68 13.82
N PRO A 125 5.81 8.74 14.63
CA PRO A 125 5.18 7.52 14.13
C PRO A 125 3.77 7.82 13.61
N ILE A 126 3.37 7.13 12.55
CA ILE A 126 1.98 7.07 12.06
C ILE A 126 1.45 5.69 12.43
N GLN A 127 0.52 5.63 13.39
CA GLN A 127 -0.03 4.37 13.89
C GLN A 127 -1.28 3.99 13.10
N LEU A 128 -1.16 2.99 12.22
CA LEU A 128 -2.28 2.51 11.40
C LEU A 128 -3.04 1.40 12.14
N LEU A 129 -4.32 1.23 11.80
CA LEU A 129 -5.21 0.28 12.48
C LEU A 129 -4.95 -1.20 12.10
N ASP A 130 -4.28 -1.47 10.98
CA ASP A 130 -4.08 -2.80 10.38
C ASP A 130 -2.75 -3.47 10.76
N GLN A 131 -2.16 -3.13 11.92
CA GLN A 131 -0.81 -3.53 12.38
C GLN A 131 0.35 -2.98 11.54
N ALA A 132 0.07 -2.41 10.36
CA ALA A 132 1.07 -1.67 9.62
C ALA A 132 1.52 -0.45 10.43
N SER A 133 2.79 -0.09 10.27
CA SER A 133 3.33 1.15 10.83
C SER A 133 3.69 2.09 9.70
N GLY A 134 3.44 3.37 9.89
CA GLY A 134 4.02 4.42 9.07
C GLY A 134 4.89 5.34 9.91
N SER A 135 5.54 6.27 9.26
CA SER A 135 6.25 7.33 9.95
C SER A 135 6.44 8.56 9.08
N LEU A 136 6.52 9.71 9.72
CA LEU A 136 6.76 11.00 9.09
C LEU A 136 8.04 11.60 9.67
N LEU A 137 8.92 12.03 8.78
CA LEU A 137 10.21 12.62 9.10
C LEU A 137 10.32 13.95 8.37
N ILE A 138 10.76 14.98 9.07
CA ILE A 138 11.18 16.25 8.47
C ILE A 138 12.64 16.51 8.81
N THR A 139 13.37 17.13 7.90
CA THR A 139 14.80 17.42 8.08
C THR A 139 15.09 18.86 7.70
N ALA A 140 16.02 19.47 8.42
CA ALA A 140 16.56 20.80 8.13
C ALA A 140 18.09 20.72 8.11
N PRO A 141 18.76 21.48 7.23
CA PRO A 141 20.22 21.46 7.14
C PRO A 141 20.91 22.18 8.31
N GLN A 142 20.18 22.98 9.11
CA GLN A 142 20.71 23.62 10.31
C GLN A 142 20.45 22.77 11.56
N PRO A 143 21.40 22.68 12.50
CA PRO A 143 21.16 22.07 13.80
C PRO A 143 20.28 23.01 14.64
N HIS A 144 19.55 22.45 15.60
CA HIS A 144 18.61 23.16 16.48
C HIS A 144 17.52 23.96 15.75
N HIS A 145 17.19 23.60 14.50
CA HIS A 145 16.13 24.27 13.76
C HIS A 145 14.75 23.94 14.34
N PHE A 146 14.54 22.68 14.70
CA PHE A 146 13.27 22.21 15.24
C PHE A 146 13.23 22.21 16.77
N ASN A 147 12.04 22.39 17.31
CA ASN A 147 11.75 22.41 18.74
C ASN A 147 10.54 21.50 19.09
N GLU A 148 10.14 21.52 20.36
CA GLU A 148 9.00 20.74 20.87
C GLU A 148 7.65 21.14 20.25
N ASP A 149 7.46 22.40 19.88
CA ASP A 149 6.23 22.84 19.20
C ASP A 149 6.12 22.24 17.79
N ASP A 150 7.25 22.10 17.08
CA ASP A 150 7.31 21.41 15.79
C ASP A 150 6.97 19.92 15.95
N LEU A 151 7.50 19.27 17.00
CA LEU A 151 7.13 17.90 17.35
C LEU A 151 5.64 17.75 17.63
N ASN A 152 5.07 18.65 18.42
CA ASN A 152 3.65 18.66 18.75
C ASN A 152 2.78 18.85 17.50
N LEU A 153 3.17 19.76 16.60
CA LEU A 153 2.47 19.97 15.33
C LEU A 153 2.56 18.73 14.44
N LEU A 154 3.74 18.14 14.31
CA LEU A 154 3.96 16.97 13.48
C LEU A 154 3.18 15.75 14.00
N ASN A 155 3.09 15.57 15.33
CA ASN A 155 2.26 14.52 15.94
C ASN A 155 0.78 14.67 15.55
N ILE A 156 0.22 15.88 15.60
CA ILE A 156 -1.17 16.14 15.18
C ILE A 156 -1.36 15.76 13.70
N ILE A 157 -0.40 16.12 12.84
CA ILE A 157 -0.45 15.76 11.42
C ILE A 157 -0.39 14.24 11.25
N ALA A 158 0.47 13.55 12.00
CA ALA A 158 0.60 12.10 11.95
C ALA A 158 -0.66 11.36 12.40
N GLU A 159 -1.35 11.85 13.43
CA GLU A 159 -2.64 11.31 13.86
C GLU A 159 -3.70 11.41 12.76
N GLN A 160 -3.79 12.56 12.09
CA GLN A 160 -4.74 12.73 10.99
C GLN A 160 -4.35 11.92 9.74
N ALA A 161 -3.05 11.86 9.44
CA ALA A 161 -2.51 11.03 8.37
C ALA A 161 -2.86 9.55 8.59
N ALA A 162 -2.75 9.05 9.83
CA ALA A 162 -3.11 7.68 10.16
C ALA A 162 -4.55 7.34 9.79
N ILE A 163 -5.50 8.24 10.12
CA ILE A 163 -6.91 8.07 9.79
C ILE A 163 -7.11 8.05 8.28
N ALA A 164 -6.55 9.02 7.56
CA ALA A 164 -6.71 9.15 6.12
C ALA A 164 -6.12 7.97 5.34
N ILE A 165 -4.90 7.57 5.70
CA ILE A 165 -4.18 6.44 5.10
C ILE A 165 -4.95 5.14 5.35
N THR A 166 -5.44 4.93 6.57
CA THR A 166 -6.25 3.76 6.91
C THR A 166 -7.54 3.73 6.08
N ASN A 167 -8.26 4.85 5.99
CA ASN A 167 -9.50 4.94 5.21
C ASN A 167 -9.27 4.65 3.72
N ALA A 168 -8.19 5.19 3.15
CA ALA A 168 -7.81 4.95 1.76
C ALA A 168 -7.50 3.47 1.49
N ARG A 169 -6.72 2.82 2.38
CA ARG A 169 -6.44 1.38 2.29
C ARG A 169 -7.70 0.53 2.39
N LEU A 170 -8.60 0.85 3.34
CA LEU A 170 -9.88 0.15 3.49
C LEU A 170 -10.75 0.31 2.23
N PHE A 171 -10.82 1.51 1.67
CA PHE A 171 -11.57 1.79 0.45
C PHE A 171 -11.00 1.03 -0.76
N GLU A 172 -9.68 1.00 -0.93
CA GLU A 172 -9.03 0.23 -2.00
C GLU A 172 -9.25 -1.28 -1.85
N ALA A 173 -9.17 -1.81 -0.63
CA ALA A 173 -9.44 -3.22 -0.34
C ALA A 173 -10.89 -3.58 -0.69
N GLU A 174 -11.85 -2.75 -0.31
CA GLU A 174 -13.27 -2.94 -0.65
C GLU A 174 -13.49 -2.87 -2.17
N ARG A 175 -12.89 -1.88 -2.85
CA ARG A 175 -12.98 -1.75 -4.31
C ARG A 175 -12.40 -2.97 -5.03
N LYS A 176 -11.29 -3.52 -4.53
CA LYS A 176 -10.68 -4.74 -5.08
C LYS A 176 -11.58 -5.96 -4.88
N ARG A 177 -12.20 -6.10 -3.70
CA ARG A 177 -13.18 -7.18 -3.42
C ARG A 177 -14.40 -7.10 -4.33
N ARG A 178 -14.96 -5.90 -4.54
CA ARG A 178 -16.09 -5.69 -5.46
C ARG A 178 -15.74 -6.08 -6.90
N ARG A 179 -14.60 -5.61 -7.43
CA ARG A 179 -14.14 -5.97 -8.77
C ARG A 179 -13.97 -7.48 -8.96
N LEU A 180 -13.47 -8.18 -7.93
CA LEU A 180 -13.36 -9.64 -7.95
C LEU A 180 -14.75 -10.30 -7.99
N ALA A 181 -15.69 -9.84 -7.17
CA ALA A 181 -17.06 -10.36 -7.16
C ALA A 181 -17.79 -10.11 -8.49
N ASP A 182 -17.63 -8.93 -9.10
CA ASP A 182 -18.19 -8.60 -10.40
C ASP A 182 -17.62 -9.51 -11.50
N THR A 183 -16.31 -9.78 -11.43
CA THR A 183 -15.62 -10.68 -12.36
C THR A 183 -16.14 -12.11 -12.23
N LEU A 184 -16.29 -12.62 -11.00
CA LEU A 184 -16.86 -13.95 -10.74
C LEU A 184 -18.31 -14.05 -11.21
N THR A 185 -19.11 -13.00 -11.00
CA THR A 185 -20.49 -12.93 -11.47
C THR A 185 -20.55 -12.94 -13.00
N SER A 186 -19.68 -12.17 -13.65
CA SER A 186 -19.56 -12.15 -15.12
C SER A 186 -19.20 -13.53 -15.67
N ILE A 187 -18.19 -14.20 -15.09
CA ILE A 187 -17.81 -15.57 -15.47
C ILE A 187 -19.00 -16.53 -15.31
N THR A 188 -19.71 -16.46 -14.18
CA THR A 188 -20.89 -17.29 -13.91
C THR A 188 -22.00 -17.01 -14.93
N HIS A 189 -22.20 -15.75 -15.29
CA HIS A 189 -23.19 -15.37 -16.29
C HIS A 189 -22.79 -15.84 -17.69
N THR A 190 -21.51 -15.70 -18.09
CA THR A 190 -21.02 -16.26 -19.36
C THR A 190 -21.28 -17.75 -19.41
N ILE A 191 -20.89 -18.50 -18.38
CA ILE A 191 -21.16 -19.94 -18.24
C ILE A 191 -22.67 -20.25 -18.38
N ASN A 192 -23.54 -19.46 -17.76
CA ASN A 192 -24.99 -19.70 -17.81
C ASN A 192 -25.67 -19.19 -19.11
N SER A 193 -25.11 -18.18 -19.77
CA SER A 193 -25.61 -17.56 -21.00
C SER A 193 -25.23 -18.35 -22.25
N THR A 194 -24.16 -19.13 -22.13
CA THR A 194 -23.81 -20.18 -23.06
C THR A 194 -24.78 -21.35 -22.84
N LEU A 195 -25.97 -21.26 -23.44
CA LEU A 195 -26.96 -22.35 -23.50
C LEU A 195 -26.49 -23.54 -24.37
N ASP A 196 -25.29 -23.46 -24.93
CA ASP A 196 -24.59 -24.61 -25.51
C ASP A 196 -23.64 -25.21 -24.46
N LEU A 197 -24.08 -26.30 -23.85
CA LEU A 197 -23.28 -27.11 -22.93
C LEU A 197 -21.88 -27.39 -23.50
N GLY A 198 -21.71 -27.51 -24.81
CA GLY A 198 -20.40 -27.70 -25.45
C GLY A 198 -19.46 -26.51 -25.27
N GLU A 199 -19.95 -25.28 -25.46
CA GLU A 199 -19.15 -24.06 -25.32
C GLU A 199 -18.75 -23.80 -23.86
N VAL A 200 -19.63 -24.11 -22.89
CA VAL A 200 -19.30 -24.02 -21.44
C VAL A 200 -18.16 -24.96 -21.08
N LEU A 201 -18.23 -26.20 -21.54
CA LEU A 201 -17.24 -27.21 -21.22
C LEU A 201 -15.87 -26.88 -21.83
N ILE A 202 -15.85 -26.26 -23.02
CA ILE A 202 -14.62 -25.75 -23.63
C ILE A 202 -14.04 -24.61 -22.78
N LEU A 203 -14.86 -23.65 -22.34
CA LEU A 203 -14.41 -22.52 -21.51
C LEU A 203 -13.79 -23.00 -20.18
N ILE A 204 -14.37 -24.00 -19.53
CA ILE A 204 -13.83 -24.59 -18.30
C ILE A 204 -12.42 -25.14 -18.54
N LEU A 205 -12.22 -25.87 -19.65
CA LEU A 205 -10.90 -26.38 -20.01
C LEU A 205 -9.90 -25.26 -20.31
N GLU A 206 -10.33 -24.15 -20.90
CA GLU A 206 -9.44 -23.00 -21.15
C GLU A 206 -8.99 -22.30 -19.85
N GLN A 207 -9.89 -22.17 -18.88
CA GLN A 207 -9.58 -21.56 -17.58
C GLN A 207 -8.71 -22.47 -16.71
N LEU A 208 -8.84 -23.80 -16.83
CA LEU A 208 -8.05 -24.77 -16.08
C LEU A 208 -6.54 -24.56 -16.27
N ARG A 209 -6.13 -24.18 -17.49
CA ARG A 209 -4.73 -23.96 -17.86
C ARG A 209 -4.07 -22.78 -17.14
N LEU A 210 -4.88 -21.83 -16.65
CA LEU A 210 -4.37 -20.70 -15.87
C LEU A 210 -4.03 -21.08 -14.42
N VAL A 211 -4.44 -22.28 -13.98
CA VAL A 211 -4.34 -22.71 -12.58
C VAL A 211 -3.54 -24.00 -12.43
N VAL A 212 -3.54 -24.87 -13.44
CA VAL A 212 -2.89 -26.18 -13.43
C VAL A 212 -2.16 -26.43 -14.75
N ASP A 213 -0.93 -26.93 -14.66
CA ASP A 213 -0.12 -27.30 -15.82
C ASP A 213 -0.49 -28.73 -16.27
N TYR A 214 -0.85 -28.91 -17.55
CA TYR A 214 -1.24 -30.20 -18.12
C TYR A 214 -1.00 -30.23 -19.65
N ASP A 215 -0.74 -31.42 -20.19
CA ASP A 215 -0.53 -31.62 -21.64
C ASP A 215 -1.86 -31.79 -22.41
N SER A 216 -2.81 -32.52 -21.82
CA SER A 216 -4.15 -32.76 -22.39
C SER A 216 -5.23 -32.82 -21.31
N SER A 217 -6.45 -32.41 -21.63
CA SER A 217 -7.60 -32.46 -20.72
C SER A 217 -8.91 -32.69 -21.46
N SER A 218 -9.83 -33.42 -20.84
CA SER A 218 -11.16 -33.68 -21.40
C SER A 218 -12.23 -33.72 -20.31
N ILE A 219 -13.48 -33.44 -20.69
CA ILE A 219 -14.65 -33.61 -19.84
C ILE A 219 -15.55 -34.66 -20.46
N LEU A 220 -15.85 -35.70 -19.69
CA LEU A 220 -16.75 -36.79 -20.05
C LEU A 220 -18.05 -36.64 -19.27
N LEU A 221 -19.19 -36.75 -19.96
CA LEU A 221 -20.52 -36.76 -19.34
C LEU A 221 -21.19 -38.11 -19.58
N TYR A 222 -22.00 -38.54 -18.61
CA TYR A 222 -22.84 -39.73 -18.76
C TYR A 222 -24.01 -39.46 -19.70
N GLU A 223 -24.27 -40.42 -20.59
CA GLU A 223 -25.39 -40.43 -21.52
C GLU A 223 -26.18 -41.74 -21.42
N ASN A 224 -27.43 -41.74 -21.90
CA ASN A 224 -28.36 -42.87 -21.84
C ASN A 224 -28.44 -43.52 -20.44
N ASP A 225 -28.99 -42.78 -19.46
CA ASP A 225 -29.24 -43.27 -18.09
C ASP A 225 -28.01 -43.81 -17.33
N GLY A 226 -26.79 -43.45 -17.77
CA GLY A 226 -25.54 -43.79 -17.09
C GLY A 226 -24.75 -44.94 -17.74
N ASP A 227 -25.23 -45.50 -18.85
CA ASP A 227 -24.58 -46.66 -19.49
C ASP A 227 -23.38 -46.29 -20.38
N MET A 228 -23.25 -45.02 -20.79
CA MET A 228 -22.14 -44.59 -21.64
C MET A 228 -21.53 -43.25 -21.18
N LEU A 229 -20.21 -43.12 -21.32
CA LEU A 229 -19.48 -41.86 -21.17
C LEU A 229 -19.17 -41.29 -22.55
N ALA A 230 -19.59 -40.06 -22.79
CA ALA A 230 -19.30 -39.33 -24.01
C ALA A 230 -18.37 -38.15 -23.72
N VAL A 231 -17.34 -37.98 -24.55
CA VAL A 231 -16.45 -36.82 -24.49
C VAL A 231 -17.21 -35.60 -25.02
N ARG A 232 -17.42 -34.60 -24.16
CA ARG A 232 -18.16 -33.38 -24.49
C ARG A 232 -17.29 -32.14 -24.64
N ALA A 233 -16.06 -32.18 -24.14
CA ALA A 233 -15.00 -31.23 -24.48
C ALA A 233 -13.63 -31.89 -24.34
N ALA A 234 -12.68 -31.51 -25.20
CA ALA A 234 -11.31 -32.00 -25.18
C ALA A 234 -10.32 -30.94 -25.67
N ARG A 235 -9.13 -30.92 -25.09
CA ARG A 235 -8.04 -29.99 -25.42
C ARG A 235 -6.70 -30.72 -25.29
N GLY A 236 -5.75 -30.38 -26.17
CA GLY A 236 -4.40 -30.97 -26.14
C GLY A 236 -4.29 -32.36 -26.75
N PHE A 237 -5.28 -32.80 -27.54
CA PHE A 237 -5.25 -34.06 -28.29
C PHE A 237 -5.01 -33.78 -29.79
N SER A 238 -4.25 -34.66 -30.45
CA SER A 238 -3.98 -34.61 -31.89
C SER A 238 -5.17 -35.05 -32.75
N ASP A 239 -5.98 -35.98 -32.25
CA ASP A 239 -7.24 -36.44 -32.84
C ASP A 239 -8.32 -36.56 -31.76
N MET A 240 -9.58 -36.31 -32.10
CA MET A 240 -10.74 -36.47 -31.20
C MET A 240 -10.93 -37.95 -30.79
N GLN A 241 -10.48 -38.90 -31.62
CA GLN A 241 -10.46 -40.33 -31.27
C GLN A 241 -9.51 -40.65 -30.10
N ASP A 242 -8.42 -39.88 -29.94
CA ASP A 242 -7.48 -40.05 -28.83
C ASP A 242 -8.13 -39.64 -27.50
N ALA A 243 -8.97 -38.61 -27.51
CA ALA A 243 -9.73 -38.17 -26.34
C ALA A 243 -10.79 -39.21 -25.89
N MET A 244 -11.29 -40.04 -26.81
CA MET A 244 -12.25 -41.11 -26.52
C MET A 244 -11.61 -42.40 -25.97
N ASN A 245 -10.29 -42.56 -26.10
CA ASN A 245 -9.56 -43.75 -25.63
C ASN A 245 -9.02 -43.63 -24.19
N VAL A 246 -9.41 -42.58 -23.46
CA VAL A 246 -8.99 -42.38 -22.07
C VAL A 246 -9.67 -43.40 -21.16
N ARG A 247 -8.94 -44.46 -20.78
CA ARG A 247 -9.40 -45.45 -19.81
C ARG A 247 -9.37 -44.84 -18.40
N ILE A 248 -10.52 -44.79 -17.75
CA ILE A 248 -10.61 -44.51 -16.31
C ILE A 248 -10.10 -45.77 -15.60
N SER A 249 -8.91 -45.70 -15.01
CA SER A 249 -8.30 -46.76 -14.19
C SER A 249 -8.87 -46.76 -12.78
#